data_AF-A0A1T4SR86-F1
#
_entry.id   AF-A0A1T4SR86-F1
#
_cell.length_a   1.000
_cell.length_b   1.000
_cell.length_c   1.000
_cell.angle_alpha   90.00
_cell.angle_beta   90.00
_cell.angle_gamma   90.00
#
_symmetry.space_group_name_H-M   'P 1'
#
loop_
_entity.id
_entity.type
_entity.pdbx_description
1 polymer ?
#
loop_
_entity_poly.entity_id
_entity_poly.type
_entity_poly.pdbx_seq_one_letter_code
_entity_poly.pdbx_strand_id
1 'polypeptide(L)' 'MERGLLAPLSPNEQTALRRVANGISKPKHLRLTSVERLKHLALVEENDGRIRLTPLGEQRCRTDRTVADVAAPAA' A
#
# COMPACT_ATOMS: atom_id res chain seq x y z
N MET A 1 14.02 -10.55 -4.65
CA MET A 1 13.93 -9.78 -3.39
C MET A 1 12.45 -9.43 -3.16
N GLU A 2 11.71 -10.27 -2.41
CA GLU A 2 10.23 -10.22 -2.30
C GLU A 2 9.73 -9.76 -0.91
N ARG A 3 10.59 -9.10 -0.12
CA ARG A 3 10.31 -8.80 1.29
C ARG A 3 9.05 -7.94 1.51
N GLY A 4 8.68 -7.09 0.54
CA GLY A 4 7.47 -6.26 0.63
C GLY A 4 6.15 -7.01 0.48
N LEU A 5 6.13 -8.13 -0.23
CA LEU A 5 4.91 -8.93 -0.46
C LEU A 5 4.52 -9.75 0.78
N LEU A 6 5.52 -10.29 1.47
CA LEU A 6 5.34 -11.16 2.64
C LEU A 6 5.39 -10.41 3.99
N ALA A 7 5.71 -9.12 3.99
CA ALA A 7 5.78 -8.34 5.22
C ALA A 7 4.38 -8.13 5.83
N PRO A 8 4.24 -8.29 7.16
CA PRO A 8 3.01 -7.93 7.86
C PRO A 8 2.84 -6.41 7.80
N LEU A 9 1.80 -5.98 7.08
CA LEU A 9 1.40 -4.58 7.00
C LEU A 9 0.35 -4.30 8.08
N SER A 10 0.59 -3.26 8.85
CA SER A 10 -0.36 -2.73 9.82
C SER A 10 -1.60 -2.16 9.11
N PRO A 11 -2.77 -2.09 9.78
CA PRO A 11 -3.99 -1.53 9.19
C PRO A 11 -3.82 -0.11 8.63
N ASN A 12 -2.99 0.70 9.29
CA ASN A 12 -2.65 2.05 8.87
C ASN A 12 -1.85 2.07 7.56
N GLU A 13 -0.92 1.13 7.39
CA GLU A 13 -0.07 1.02 6.21
C GLU A 13 -0.88 0.52 5.01
N GLN A 14 -1.74 -0.47 5.21
CA GLN A 14 -2.68 -0.92 4.17
C GLN A 14 -3.63 0.22 3.74
N THR A 15 -4.11 1.02 4.70
CA THR A 15 -4.94 2.19 4.42
C THR A 15 -4.17 3.23 3.61
N ALA A 16 -2.91 3.50 3.96
CA ALA A 16 -2.05 4.40 3.20
C ALA A 16 -1.82 3.88 1.77
N LEU A 17 -1.51 2.59 1.62
CA LEU A 17 -1.31 1.94 0.32
C LEU A 17 -2.57 2.03 -0.55
N ARG A 18 -3.75 1.73 0.02
CA ARG A 18 -5.06 1.90 -0.64
C ARG A 18 -5.33 3.33 -1.05
N ARG A 19 -4.98 4.31 -0.22
CA ARG A 19 -5.14 5.74 -0.55
C ARG A 19 -4.30 6.12 -1.75
N VAL A 20 -3.04 5.69 -1.81
CA VAL A 20 -2.18 5.90 -2.97
C VAL A 20 -2.75 5.20 -4.21
N ALA A 21 -3.28 3.98 -4.06
CA ALA A 21 -3.96 3.25 -5.15
C ALA A 21 -5.18 4.00 -5.70
N ASN A 22 -5.91 4.71 -4.84
CA ASN A 22 -7.03 5.56 -5.21
C ASN A 22 -6.61 6.94 -5.75
N GLY A 23 -5.31 7.21 -5.92
CA GLY A 23 -4.77 8.47 -6.47
C GLY A 23 -4.33 9.50 -5.43
N ILE A 24 -4.33 9.18 -4.13
CA ILE A 24 -3.84 10.09 -3.08
C ILE A 24 -2.30 9.96 -2.99
N SER A 25 -1.61 10.82 -3.74
CA SER A 25 -0.14 10.80 -3.81
C SER A 25 0.54 11.78 -2.85
N LYS A 26 -0.20 12.64 -2.14
CA LYS A 26 0.41 13.69 -1.31
C LYS A 26 0.79 13.13 0.07
N PRO A 27 2.06 13.20 0.49
CA PRO A 27 2.48 12.71 1.81
C PRO A 27 1.79 13.44 2.97
N LYS A 28 1.31 14.67 2.78
CA LYS A 28 0.49 15.41 3.78
C LYS A 28 -0.83 14.72 4.15
N HIS A 29 -1.38 13.88 3.25
CA HIS A 29 -2.64 13.14 3.49
C HIS A 29 -2.39 11.69 3.93
N LEU A 30 -1.12 11.30 4.03
CA LEU A 30 -0.66 9.99 4.42
C LEU A 30 0.12 10.13 5.73
N ARG A 31 0.20 9.06 6.53
CA ARG A 31 1.07 9.09 7.71
C ARG A 31 2.51 8.90 7.26
N LEU A 32 3.38 9.85 7.60
CA LEU A 32 4.79 9.85 7.19
C LEU A 32 5.48 8.52 7.56
N THR A 33 5.29 8.04 8.79
CA THR A 33 5.82 6.76 9.28
C THR A 33 5.33 5.56 8.48
N SER A 34 4.07 5.56 8.04
CA SER A 34 3.54 4.51 7.17
C SER A 34 4.15 4.59 5.77
N VAL A 35 4.32 5.79 5.22
CA VAL A 35 4.95 6.00 3.90
C VAL A 35 6.41 5.55 3.91
N GLU A 36 7.18 5.93 4.94
CA GLU A 36 8.58 5.50 5.09
C GLU A 36 8.70 3.99 5.17
N ARG A 37 7.82 3.33 5.92
CA ARG A 37 7.80 1.87 6.01
C ARG A 37 7.44 1.22 4.68
N LEU A 38 6.45 1.75 3.97
CA LEU A 38 6.08 1.29 2.63
C LEU A 38 7.22 1.49 1.61
N LYS A 39 7.98 2.58 1.71
CA LYS A 39 9.20 2.82 0.90
C LYS A 39 10.27 1.79 1.23
N HIS A 40 10.50 1.50 2.52
CA HIS A 40 11.42 0.46 2.97
C HIS A 40 11.07 -0.94 2.44
N LEU A 41 9.77 -1.21 2.27
CA LEU A 41 9.25 -2.46 1.72
C LEU A 41 9.20 -2.45 0.18
N ALA A 42 9.67 -1.38 -0.48
CA ALA A 42 9.60 -1.18 -1.93
C ALA A 42 8.16 -1.28 -2.50
N LEU A 43 7.15 -0.96 -1.69
CA LEU A 43 5.73 -0.95 -2.10
C LEU A 43 5.31 0.41 -2.66
N VAL A 44 5.95 1.48 -2.20
CA VAL A 44 5.74 2.83 -2.74
C VAL A 44 7.08 3.49 -2.98
N GLU A 45 7.10 4.43 -3.91
CA GLU A 45 8.24 5.28 -4.20
C GLU A 45 7.80 6.74 -4.12
N GLU A 46 8.75 7.63 -3.85
CA GLU A 46 8.50 9.06 -3.92
C GLU A 46 9.17 9.63 -5.15
N ASN A 47 8.37 10.26 -6.00
CA ASN A 47 8.83 10.93 -7.20
C ASN A 47 8.26 12.35 -7.23
N ASP A 48 9.12 13.37 -7.38
CA ASP A 48 8.74 14.79 -7.35
C ASP A 48 7.88 15.19 -6.12
N GLY A 49 8.20 14.63 -4.94
CA GLY A 49 7.43 14.88 -3.70
C GLY A 49 6.03 14.26 -3.70
N ARG A 50 5.74 13.35 -4.64
CA ARG A 50 4.49 12.58 -4.73
C ARG A 50 4.79 11.10 -4.51
N ILE A 51 3.98 10.49 -3.67
CA ILE A 51 4.02 9.04 -3.41
C ILE A 51 3.29 8.33 -4.55
N ARG A 52 3.98 7.38 -5.18
CA ARG A 52 3.46 6.51 -6.24
C ARG A 52 3.59 5.05 -5.81
N LEU A 53 2.70 4.21 -6.30
CA LEU A 53 2.82 2.77 -6.11
C LEU A 53 3.89 2.23 -7.03
N THR A 54 4.71 1.33 -6.50
CA THR A 54 5.57 0.49 -7.33
C THR A 54 4.74 -0.68 -7.87
N PRO A 55 5.25 -1.43 -8.87
CA PRO A 55 4.59 -2.66 -9.33
C PRO A 55 4.32 -3.66 -8.20
N LEU A 56 5.22 -3.74 -7.20
CA LEU A 56 5.03 -4.57 -6.00
C LEU A 56 3.90 -4.05 -5.12
N GLY A 57 3.80 -2.73 -4.93
CA GLY A 57 2.71 -2.09 -4.22
C GLY A 57 1.35 -2.34 -4.87
N GLU A 58 1.28 -2.22 -6.19
CA GLU A 58 0.06 -2.51 -6.96
C GLU A 58 -0.36 -3.97 -6.80
N GLN A 59 0.58 -4.91 -6.96
CA GLN A 59 0.32 -6.33 -6.79
C GLN A 59 -0.18 -6.63 -5.37
N ARG A 60 0.47 -6.06 -4.34
CA ARG A 60 0.04 -6.20 -2.94
C ARG A 60 -1.35 -5.62 -2.71
N CYS A 61 -1.65 -4.45 -3.28
CA CYS A 61 -2.97 -3.82 -3.19
C CYS A 61 -4.06 -4.67 -3.87
N ARG A 62 -3.76 -5.29 -5.01
CA ARG A 62 -4.67 -6.21 -5.69
C ARG A 62 -4.91 -7.45 -4.84
N THR A 63 -3.86 -8.10 -4.34
CA THR A 63 -3.99 -9.26 -3.46
C THR A 63 -4.82 -8.95 -2.22
N ASP A 64 -4.53 -7.83 -1.53
CA ASP A 64 -5.25 -7.42 -0.31
C ASP A 64 -6.72 -7.09 -0.59
N ARG A 65 -7.01 -6.49 -1.75
CA ARG A 65 -8.39 -6.24 -2.21
C ARG A 65 -9.12 -7.55 -2.50
N THR A 66 -8.46 -8.55 -3.09
CA THR A 66 -9.06 -9.87 -3.30
C THR A 66 -9.36 -10.56 -1.98
N VAL A 67 -8.50 -10.47 -0.96
CA VAL A 67 -8.81 -11.07 0.36
C VAL A 67 -9.96 -10.34 1.05
N ALA A 68 -10.08 -9.02 0.90
CA ALA A 68 -11.19 -8.25 1.45
C ALA A 68 -12.52 -8.49 0.71
N ASP A 69 -12.48 -8.75 -0.60
CA ASP A 69 -13.66 -9.04 -1.44
C ASP A 69 -14.16 -10.48 -1.23
N VAL A 70 -13.25 -11.44 -1.02
CA VAL A 70 -13.58 -12.84 -0.72
C VAL A 70 -14.02 -13.04 0.75
N ALA A 71 -13.82 -12.05 1.62
CA ALA A 71 -14.26 -12.06 3.02
C ALA A 71 -15.66 -11.46 3.26
N ALA A 72 -16.48 -11.31 2.21
CA ALA A 72 -17.93 -11.09 2.34
C ALA A 72 -18.66 -12.43 2.10
N PRO A 73 -19.59 -12.83 2.99
CA PRO A 73 -19.97 -14.23 3.17
C PRO A 73 -20.91 -14.75 2.08
N ALA A 74 -20.69 -16.00 1.67
CA ALA A 74 -21.75 -16.80 1.07
C ALA A 74 -22.71 -17.25 2.18
N ALA A 75 -23.93 -16.71 2.09
CA ALA A 75 -25.23 -17.22 2.56
C ALA A 75 -25.33 -17.90 3.93
#